data_AF-A0A7X0ITG3-F1
#
_entry.id   AF-A0A7X0ITG3-F1
#
_cell.length_a   1.000
_cell.length_b   1.000
_cell.length_c   1.000
_cell.angle_alpha   90.00
_cell.angle_beta   90.00
_cell.angle_gamma   90.00
#
_symmetry.space_group_name_H-M   'P 1'
#
loop_
_entity.id
_entity.type
_entity.pdbx_description
1 polymer ?
#
loop_
_entity_poly.entity_id
_entity_poly.type
_entity_poly.pdbx_seq_one_letter_code
_entity_poly.pdbx_strand_id
1 'polypeptide(L)'
;MARLKLSVLAGILIVLSSVNCYADALYKFHGAPLFDGKFGPVANLQRAMIAGLKACGKNVASNVDGRFGPATRYGLGLLSKCPEIAPKLAGDAEAAAGSLTTAFWMALLPEMSPPSLDQRAQTIMLTYEATDYTEMEWNFCQSNPLYDPNRGNKLCYSNDPRSYLTWGPNGATAGGGHEVQLILQALDKADPGYIDSSFGGEASAIRRMFEMRDRDQDRSLETYLCSVWASPGRRAAWKSGFRTLGAIPAARETFDRLYKSTSLDGGKVASFYYAYAANHLVPTEADYGFFKDRAAHTSVDYDEIKKAIGDQLRRAPDSKPWQVRQAIARNVRPNNQRMDRLGRDVAFYIDLGERLLNAEEISAWKARGTVWASSAGLLDEQQAPGFKPEAPIDTSLANPSSLTFAERRACPQAVLDTRQPG
;
A
#
# COMPACT_ATOMS: atom_id res chain seq x y z
N MET A 1 -33.09 66.34 42.42
CA MET A 1 -33.26 64.89 42.12
C MET A 1 -32.08 64.45 41.28
N ALA A 2 -31.12 63.77 41.92
CA ALA A 2 -29.89 63.29 41.32
C ALA A 2 -30.08 61.90 40.70
N ARG A 3 -29.53 61.66 39.50
CA ARG A 3 -29.23 60.31 39.00
C ARG A 3 -27.82 60.30 38.44
N LEU A 4 -26.92 59.73 39.23
CA LEU A 4 -25.53 59.43 38.88
C LEU A 4 -25.54 58.23 37.92
N LYS A 5 -24.93 58.36 36.74
CA LYS A 5 -24.69 57.25 35.81
C LYS A 5 -23.46 56.47 36.29
N LEU A 6 -23.65 55.20 36.63
CA LEU A 6 -22.57 54.25 36.92
C LEU A 6 -22.21 53.54 35.61
N SER A 7 -21.05 53.86 35.04
CA SER A 7 -20.48 53.12 33.91
C SER A 7 -19.74 51.89 34.44
N VAL A 8 -20.24 50.69 34.13
CA VAL A 8 -19.55 49.42 34.38
C VAL A 8 -18.79 49.05 33.10
N LEU A 9 -17.46 49.15 33.15
CA LEU A 9 -16.57 48.53 32.16
C LEU A 9 -16.50 47.03 32.45
N ALA A 10 -17.13 46.21 31.62
CA ALA A 10 -16.91 44.78 31.60
C ALA A 10 -15.76 44.46 30.64
N GLY A 11 -14.59 44.14 31.20
CA GLY A 11 -13.45 43.62 30.44
C GLY A 11 -13.75 42.22 29.92
N ILE A 12 -13.72 42.06 28.60
CA ILE A 12 -13.77 40.76 27.95
C ILE A 12 -12.39 40.12 28.10
N LEU A 13 -12.28 39.14 29.00
CA LEU A 13 -11.16 38.21 29.03
C LEU A 13 -11.30 37.28 27.82
N ILE A 14 -10.55 37.56 26.74
CA ILE A 14 -10.37 36.60 25.65
C ILE A 14 -9.45 35.51 26.19
N VAL A 15 -10.05 34.40 26.64
CA VAL A 15 -9.32 33.15 26.83
C VAL A 15 -8.93 32.68 25.44
N LEU A 16 -7.68 32.97 25.05
CA LEU A 16 -7.02 32.31 23.94
C LEU A 16 -6.85 30.84 24.34
N SER A 17 -7.89 30.05 24.11
CA SER A 17 -7.77 28.60 24.02
C SER A 17 -6.76 28.36 22.91
N SER A 18 -5.55 27.95 23.29
CA SER A 18 -4.58 27.38 22.38
C SER A 18 -5.25 26.17 21.73
N VAL A 19 -5.85 26.38 20.57
CA VAL A 19 -6.08 25.31 19.62
C VAL A 19 -4.68 24.75 19.40
N ASN A 20 -4.40 23.59 19.99
CA ASN A 20 -3.31 22.75 19.53
C ASN A 20 -3.67 22.42 18.10
N CYS A 21 -3.28 23.31 17.18
CA CYS A 21 -3.21 23.02 15.77
C CYS A 21 -2.18 21.90 15.74
N TYR A 22 -2.64 20.65 15.71
CA TYR A 22 -1.77 19.52 15.43
C TYR A 22 -1.03 19.93 14.16
N ALA A 23 0.29 20.13 14.28
CA ALA A 23 1.08 20.41 13.09
C ALA A 23 0.78 19.26 12.12
N ASP A 24 0.39 19.63 10.91
CA ASP A 24 -0.09 18.73 9.87
C ASP A 24 1.07 17.82 9.42
N ALA A 25 1.29 16.76 10.21
CA ALA A 25 2.42 15.87 10.09
C ALA A 25 2.10 14.82 9.05
N LEU A 26 2.88 14.82 7.97
CA LEU A 26 2.79 13.86 6.88
C LEU A 26 3.43 12.53 7.26
N TYR A 27 4.56 12.58 7.97
CA TYR A 27 5.25 11.38 8.44
C TYR A 27 5.89 11.59 9.81
N LYS A 28 5.73 10.60 10.69
CA LYS A 28 6.33 10.51 12.03
C LYS A 28 6.96 9.14 12.23
N PHE A 29 8.00 9.07 13.05
CA PHE A 29 8.64 7.81 13.42
C PHE A 29 8.28 7.42 14.85
N HIS A 30 7.43 6.40 14.99
CA HIS A 30 6.93 5.88 16.29
C HIS A 30 7.69 4.62 16.76
N GLY A 31 8.91 4.41 16.27
CA GLY A 31 9.72 3.22 16.59
C GLY A 31 9.74 2.15 15.50
N ALA A 32 8.76 2.16 14.58
CA ALA A 32 8.73 1.32 13.39
C ALA A 32 8.99 2.17 12.12
N PRO A 33 9.90 1.75 11.22
CA PRO A 33 10.14 2.48 9.98
C PRO A 33 8.97 2.27 9.01
N LEU A 34 8.61 3.32 8.29
CA LEU A 34 7.68 3.21 7.17
C LEU A 34 8.44 2.97 5.87
N PHE A 35 7.88 2.18 4.97
CA PHE A 35 8.42 1.95 3.63
C PHE A 35 7.44 2.47 2.58
N ASP A 36 7.94 3.37 1.74
CA ASP A 36 7.16 4.08 0.71
C ASP A 36 7.65 3.74 -0.71
N GLY A 37 8.60 2.81 -0.83
CA GLY A 37 9.25 2.48 -2.09
C GLY A 37 10.23 3.55 -2.56
N LYS A 38 11.08 3.18 -3.52
CA LYS A 38 12.09 4.07 -4.13
C LYS A 38 11.49 5.18 -4.99
N PHE A 39 10.20 5.07 -5.27
CA PHE A 39 9.45 5.95 -6.14
C PHE A 39 8.42 6.80 -5.40
N GLY A 40 8.22 6.55 -4.10
CA GLY A 40 7.28 7.29 -3.29
C GLY A 40 7.79 8.67 -2.82
N PRO A 41 6.89 9.48 -2.23
CA PRO A 41 7.21 10.74 -1.57
C PRO A 41 8.44 10.71 -0.63
N VAL A 42 8.65 9.64 0.14
CA VAL A 42 9.78 9.55 1.08
C VAL A 42 11.12 9.53 0.35
N ALA A 43 11.22 8.89 -0.82
CA ALA A 43 12.44 8.90 -1.61
C ALA A 43 12.76 10.30 -2.17
N ASN A 44 11.73 11.07 -2.56
CA ASN A 44 11.89 12.47 -2.96
C ASN A 44 12.37 13.33 -1.78
N LEU A 45 11.76 13.14 -0.61
CA LEU A 45 12.16 13.79 0.63
C LEU A 45 13.62 13.50 0.97
N GLN A 46 14.04 12.23 0.96
CA GLN A 46 15.41 11.83 1.29
C GLN A 46 16.42 12.51 0.37
N ARG A 47 16.15 12.57 -0.95
CA ARG A 47 17.00 13.28 -1.92
C ARG A 47 17.15 14.76 -1.56
N ALA A 48 16.04 15.45 -1.32
CA ALA A 48 16.06 16.87 -0.98
C ALA A 48 16.70 17.14 0.39
N MET A 49 16.46 16.27 1.36
CA MET A 49 17.06 16.34 2.70
C MET A 49 18.58 16.22 2.62
N ILE A 50 19.11 15.25 1.87
CA ILE A 50 20.56 15.07 1.67
C ILE A 50 21.17 16.32 1.02
N ALA A 51 20.51 16.86 -0.03
CA ALA A 51 20.97 18.07 -0.70
C ALA A 51 20.96 19.30 0.24
N GLY A 52 19.89 19.50 1.00
CA GLY A 52 19.75 20.60 1.95
C GLY A 52 20.75 20.53 3.11
N LEU A 53 21.00 19.32 3.64
CA LEU A 53 22.02 19.11 4.66
C LEU A 53 23.41 19.46 4.14
N LYS A 54 23.74 19.02 2.91
CA LYS A 54 25.01 19.35 2.26
C LYS A 54 25.18 20.86 2.08
N ALA A 55 24.14 21.57 1.64
CA ALA A 55 24.16 23.03 1.49
C ALA A 55 24.37 23.76 2.84
N CYS A 56 23.89 23.17 3.93
CA CYS A 56 24.04 23.63 5.30
C CYS A 56 25.37 23.20 5.96
N GLY A 57 26.31 22.62 5.21
CA GLY A 57 27.60 22.16 5.72
C GLY A 57 27.51 20.93 6.63
N LYS A 58 26.43 20.15 6.55
CA LYS A 58 26.24 18.89 7.25
C LYS A 58 26.43 17.71 6.29
N ASN A 59 27.30 16.78 6.66
CA ASN A 59 27.44 15.51 5.95
C ASN A 59 26.79 14.40 6.76
N VAL A 60 25.75 13.78 6.21
CA VAL A 60 25.09 12.62 6.79
C VAL A 60 25.14 11.50 5.76
N ALA A 61 25.66 10.34 6.16
CA ALA A 61 25.53 9.14 5.35
C ALA A 61 24.05 8.71 5.37
N SER A 62 23.33 9.03 4.31
CA SER A 62 21.93 8.61 4.13
C SER A 62 21.76 8.06 2.73
N ASN A 63 21.11 6.90 2.65
CA ASN A 63 20.70 6.32 1.37
C ASN A 63 19.33 6.87 0.97
N VAL A 64 19.01 6.78 -0.31
CA VAL A 64 17.67 7.03 -0.84
C VAL A 64 17.02 5.67 -1.06
N ASP A 65 16.40 5.14 -0.02
CA ASP A 65 15.79 3.81 0.03
C ASP A 65 14.26 3.85 0.18
N GLY A 66 13.67 5.06 0.28
CA GLY A 66 12.23 5.22 0.46
C GLY A 66 11.73 4.85 1.86
N ARG A 67 12.63 4.71 2.85
CA ARG A 67 12.25 4.37 4.23
C ARG A 67 12.23 5.61 5.13
N PHE A 68 11.09 5.88 5.76
CA PHE A 68 10.99 6.89 6.80
C PHE A 68 11.27 6.23 8.16
N GLY A 69 12.51 6.34 8.62
CA GLY A 69 12.99 5.71 9.85
C GLY A 69 13.90 6.60 10.69
N PRO A 70 14.70 6.02 11.59
CA PRO A 70 15.60 6.78 12.47
C PRO A 70 16.56 7.71 11.72
N ALA A 71 17.10 7.26 10.59
CA ALA A 71 18.03 8.04 9.78
C ALA A 71 17.36 9.28 9.15
N THR A 72 16.18 9.11 8.57
CA THR A 72 15.40 10.23 8.00
C THR A 72 14.98 11.20 9.09
N ARG A 73 14.44 10.71 10.22
CA ARG A 73 14.08 11.56 11.36
C ARG A 73 15.27 12.38 11.85
N TYR A 74 16.44 11.75 12.01
CA TYR A 74 17.65 12.44 12.43
C TYR A 74 18.09 13.51 11.41
N GLY A 75 18.08 13.17 10.12
CA GLY A 75 18.42 14.10 9.04
C GLY A 75 17.50 15.31 9.01
N LEU A 76 16.18 15.11 9.14
CA LEU A 76 15.20 16.19 9.24
C LEU A 76 15.40 17.05 10.48
N GLY A 77 15.69 16.44 11.64
CA GLY A 77 15.99 17.18 12.87
C GLY A 77 17.28 18.01 12.81
N LEU A 78 18.24 17.63 11.98
CA LEU A 78 19.42 18.46 11.67
C LEU A 78 19.07 19.57 10.68
N LEU A 79 18.33 19.23 9.62
CA LEU A 79 17.97 20.15 8.55
C LEU A 79 17.05 21.28 9.05
N SER A 80 16.16 20.99 10.01
CA SER A 80 15.27 21.99 10.61
C SER A 80 16.03 23.11 11.35
N LYS A 81 17.31 22.91 11.66
CA LYS A 81 18.19 23.91 12.31
C LYS A 81 19.04 24.70 11.31
N CYS A 82 18.94 24.40 10.02
CA CYS A 82 19.73 25.07 9.00
C CYS A 82 19.20 26.49 8.73
N PRO A 83 20.07 27.49 8.51
CA PRO A 83 19.65 28.90 8.39
C PRO A 83 18.58 29.18 7.34
N GLU A 84 18.56 28.44 6.23
CA GLU A 84 17.55 28.62 5.17
C GLU A 84 16.20 27.95 5.46
N ILE A 85 16.18 26.97 6.37
CA ILE A 85 15.00 26.16 6.68
C ILE A 85 14.38 26.58 8.01
N ALA A 86 15.19 26.84 9.05
CA ALA A 86 14.73 27.15 10.40
C ALA A 86 13.72 28.32 10.45
N PRO A 87 13.89 29.44 9.73
CA PRO A 87 12.90 30.51 9.70
C PRO A 87 11.55 30.08 9.13
N LYS A 88 11.54 29.15 8.16
CA LYS A 88 10.32 28.62 7.52
C LYS A 88 9.56 27.64 8.42
N LEU A 89 10.23 27.12 9.46
CA LEU A 89 9.69 26.16 10.42
C LEU A 89 9.48 26.78 11.82
N ALA A 90 9.51 28.11 11.93
CA ALA A 90 9.39 28.78 13.20
C ALA A 90 8.07 28.41 13.90
N GLY A 91 8.16 27.83 15.09
CA GLY A 91 7.00 27.37 15.87
C GLY A 91 6.50 25.95 15.54
N ASP A 92 7.10 25.25 14.58
CA ASP A 92 6.76 23.87 14.25
C ASP A 92 7.56 22.88 15.13
N ALA A 93 7.00 22.55 16.30
CA ALA A 93 7.62 21.64 17.25
C ALA A 93 7.77 20.21 16.71
N GLU A 94 6.87 19.77 15.83
CA GLU A 94 6.91 18.45 15.20
C GLU A 94 8.08 18.37 14.20
N ALA A 95 8.23 19.38 13.35
CA ALA A 95 9.38 19.47 12.45
C ALA A 95 10.71 19.57 13.22
N ALA A 96 10.74 20.31 14.34
CA ALA A 96 11.90 20.37 15.22
C ALA A 96 12.25 19.00 15.84
N ALA A 97 11.25 18.13 16.07
CA ALA A 97 11.42 16.77 16.57
C ALA A 97 11.81 15.74 15.48
N GLY A 98 11.93 16.18 14.23
CA GLY A 98 12.30 15.37 13.07
C GLY A 98 11.12 14.69 12.36
N SER A 99 9.89 15.08 12.68
CA SER A 99 8.71 14.71 11.88
C SER A 99 8.72 15.48 10.55
N LEU A 100 8.14 14.91 9.50
CA LEU A 100 7.87 15.63 8.26
C LEU A 100 6.48 16.27 8.37
N THR A 101 6.42 17.60 8.41
CA THR A 101 5.16 18.36 8.37
C THR A 101 4.93 18.95 6.99
N THR A 102 3.69 19.37 6.70
CA THR A 102 3.35 20.11 5.48
C THR A 102 4.23 21.36 5.31
N ALA A 103 4.48 22.11 6.38
CA ALA A 103 5.38 23.27 6.36
C ALA A 103 6.82 22.87 5.99
N PHE A 104 7.33 21.77 6.54
CA PHE A 104 8.67 21.27 6.21
C PHE A 104 8.75 20.77 4.77
N TRP A 105 7.72 20.07 4.29
CA TRP A 105 7.63 19.66 2.90
C TRP A 105 7.72 20.86 1.96
N MET A 106 6.88 21.88 2.17
CA MET A 106 6.85 23.09 1.34
C MET A 106 8.17 23.89 1.43
N ALA A 107 8.84 23.87 2.58
CA ALA A 107 10.14 24.52 2.75
C ALA A 107 11.26 23.85 1.92
N LEU A 108 11.19 22.53 1.74
CA LEU A 108 12.23 21.70 1.14
C LEU A 108 11.95 21.33 -0.32
N LEU A 109 10.68 21.19 -0.70
CA LEU A 109 10.19 20.74 -2.00
C LEU A 109 9.06 21.67 -2.50
N PRO A 110 9.32 22.98 -2.69
CA PRO A 110 8.26 23.95 -3.00
C PRO A 110 7.52 23.69 -4.32
N GLU A 111 8.19 23.04 -5.29
CA GLU A 111 7.62 22.71 -6.59
C GLU A 111 6.83 21.38 -6.60
N MET A 112 6.81 20.65 -5.47
CA MET A 112 6.08 19.39 -5.36
C MET A 112 4.95 19.54 -4.34
N SER A 113 3.75 19.11 -4.73
CA SER A 113 2.64 19.02 -3.77
C SER A 113 2.98 18.05 -2.63
N PRO A 114 2.54 18.35 -1.40
CA PRO A 114 2.62 17.41 -0.29
C PRO A 114 1.98 16.05 -0.63
N PRO A 115 2.46 14.94 -0.03
CA PRO A 115 1.85 13.62 -0.18
C PRO A 115 0.34 13.66 0.07
N SER A 116 -0.42 13.20 -0.93
CA SER A 116 -1.87 13.04 -0.84
C SER A 116 -2.27 11.97 0.19
N LEU A 117 -3.54 11.96 0.60
CA LEU A 117 -4.10 10.91 1.45
C LEU A 117 -3.86 9.50 0.86
N ASP A 118 -4.06 9.33 -0.45
CA ASP A 118 -3.84 8.06 -1.16
C ASP A 118 -2.38 7.59 -1.05
N GLN A 119 -1.42 8.50 -1.21
CA GLN A 119 0.00 8.18 -1.06
C GLN A 119 0.36 7.85 0.40
N ARG A 120 -0.15 8.60 1.37
CA ARG A 120 0.06 8.32 2.81
C ARG A 120 -0.51 6.96 3.22
N ALA A 121 -1.71 6.64 2.75
CA ALA A 121 -2.34 5.33 2.95
C ALA A 121 -1.57 4.20 2.25
N GLN A 122 -1.08 4.45 1.03
CA GLN A 122 -0.21 3.52 0.30
C GLN A 122 1.08 3.24 1.07
N THR A 123 1.69 4.24 1.74
CA THR A 123 2.90 4.02 2.55
C THR A 123 2.67 2.98 3.66
N ILE A 124 1.54 3.04 4.37
CA ILE A 124 1.23 2.03 5.41
C ILE A 124 1.10 0.65 4.78
N MET A 125 0.38 0.54 3.66
CA MET A 125 0.21 -0.72 2.94
C MET A 125 1.55 -1.30 2.48
N LEU A 126 2.39 -0.48 1.83
CA LEU A 126 3.72 -0.86 1.37
C LEU A 126 4.66 -1.27 2.50
N THR A 127 4.51 -0.68 3.69
CA THR A 127 5.28 -1.06 4.87
C THR A 127 5.10 -2.54 5.21
N TYR A 128 3.92 -3.09 4.95
CA TYR A 128 3.64 -4.52 5.13
C TYR A 128 4.00 -5.37 3.92
N GLU A 129 3.71 -4.91 2.70
CA GLU A 129 3.98 -5.69 1.48
C GLU A 129 5.49 -5.78 1.17
N ALA A 130 6.28 -4.78 1.57
CA ALA A 130 7.73 -4.71 1.36
C ALA A 130 8.17 -4.93 -0.11
N THR A 131 7.31 -4.55 -1.06
CA THR A 131 7.49 -4.67 -2.50
C THR A 131 7.41 -3.30 -3.19
N ASP A 132 7.82 -3.19 -4.44
CA ASP A 132 7.83 -1.94 -5.20
C ASP A 132 7.55 -2.25 -6.69
N TYR A 133 7.35 -1.21 -7.51
CA TYR A 133 7.02 -1.36 -8.93
C TYR A 133 8.05 -2.16 -9.74
N THR A 134 9.27 -2.34 -9.24
CA THR A 134 10.30 -3.15 -9.92
C THR A 134 10.49 -4.55 -9.37
N GLU A 135 9.75 -4.90 -8.32
CA GLU A 135 9.87 -6.18 -7.67
C GLU A 135 8.82 -7.14 -8.25
N MET A 136 9.33 -8.18 -8.90
CA MET A 136 8.55 -9.29 -9.42
C MET A 136 9.12 -10.59 -8.85
N GLU A 137 8.24 -11.44 -8.37
CA GLU A 137 8.57 -12.77 -7.88
C GLU A 137 7.74 -13.86 -8.54
N TRP A 138 8.39 -15.00 -8.75
CA TRP A 138 7.71 -16.22 -9.19
C TRP A 138 7.17 -16.97 -7.98
N ASN A 139 5.94 -17.45 -8.09
CA ASN A 139 5.24 -18.14 -7.00
C ASN A 139 5.21 -19.66 -7.15
N PHE A 140 5.91 -20.20 -8.16
CA PHE A 140 6.13 -21.63 -8.30
C PHE A 140 7.18 -22.14 -7.30
N CYS A 141 6.83 -23.22 -6.58
CA CYS A 141 7.75 -23.98 -5.73
C CYS A 141 8.48 -23.16 -4.65
N GLN A 142 7.72 -22.39 -3.88
CA GLN A 142 8.15 -21.62 -2.69
C GLN A 142 8.43 -22.51 -1.45
N SER A 143 8.79 -23.78 -1.65
CA SER A 143 9.10 -24.70 -0.55
C SER A 143 10.34 -24.26 0.24
N ASN A 144 10.46 -24.68 1.50
CA ASN A 144 11.69 -24.57 2.29
C ASN A 144 12.13 -25.96 2.77
N PRO A 145 13.27 -26.51 2.28
CA PRO A 145 14.20 -25.92 1.31
C PRO A 145 13.57 -25.70 -0.07
N LEU A 146 14.14 -24.77 -0.86
CA LEU A 146 13.69 -24.47 -2.23
C LEU A 146 13.74 -25.72 -3.10
N TYR A 147 12.76 -25.85 -4.00
CA TYR A 147 12.70 -26.93 -4.98
C TYR A 147 13.99 -26.96 -5.81
N ASP A 148 14.72 -28.08 -5.70
CA ASP A 148 15.92 -28.36 -6.46
C ASP A 148 15.97 -29.86 -6.74
N PRO A 149 15.39 -30.30 -7.86
CA PRO A 149 15.32 -31.72 -8.19
C PRO A 149 16.71 -32.30 -8.46
N ASN A 150 17.68 -31.48 -8.85
CA ASN A 150 19.07 -31.90 -9.09
C ASN A 150 19.82 -32.15 -7.78
N ARG A 151 19.39 -31.53 -6.68
CA ARG A 151 19.89 -31.78 -5.31
C ARG A 151 18.98 -32.68 -4.48
N GLY A 152 18.06 -33.39 -5.12
CA GLY A 152 17.18 -34.38 -4.50
C GLY A 152 15.93 -33.81 -3.81
N ASN A 153 15.77 -32.49 -3.74
CA ASN A 153 14.53 -31.89 -3.23
C ASN A 153 13.49 -31.79 -4.34
N LYS A 154 12.56 -32.74 -4.34
CA LYS A 154 11.47 -32.83 -5.33
C LYS A 154 10.15 -32.24 -4.83
N LEU A 155 10.11 -31.77 -3.59
CA LEU A 155 8.90 -31.19 -3.03
C LEU A 155 8.74 -29.77 -3.57
N CYS A 156 7.68 -29.55 -4.34
CA CYS A 156 7.25 -28.24 -4.80
C CYS A 156 5.98 -27.89 -4.03
N TYR A 157 6.00 -26.75 -3.33
CA TYR A 157 4.87 -26.20 -2.61
C TYR A 157 4.69 -24.74 -3.01
N SER A 158 3.44 -24.30 -3.20
CA SER A 158 3.10 -22.92 -3.53
C SER A 158 2.03 -22.44 -2.55
N ASN A 159 2.25 -21.28 -1.92
CA ASN A 159 1.34 -20.72 -0.92
C ASN A 159 -0.02 -20.35 -1.51
N ASP A 160 -0.03 -19.92 -2.76
CA ASP A 160 -1.23 -19.70 -3.55
C ASP A 160 -1.07 -20.42 -4.90
N PRO A 161 -1.71 -21.59 -5.09
CA PRO A 161 -1.61 -22.35 -6.34
C PRO A 161 -2.30 -21.66 -7.53
N ARG A 162 -2.93 -20.50 -7.31
CA ARG A 162 -3.62 -19.72 -8.34
C ARG A 162 -2.86 -18.43 -8.68
N SER A 163 -1.80 -18.10 -7.96
CA SER A 163 -0.93 -16.97 -8.29
C SER A 163 0.42 -17.52 -8.72
N TYR A 164 0.78 -17.37 -9.99
CA TYR A 164 1.99 -17.94 -10.59
C TYR A 164 3.17 -16.97 -10.57
N LEU A 165 2.87 -15.68 -10.59
CA LEU A 165 3.81 -14.56 -10.53
C LEU A 165 3.13 -13.40 -9.81
N THR A 166 3.89 -12.68 -8.99
CA THR A 166 3.44 -11.46 -8.31
C THR A 166 4.33 -10.29 -8.73
N TRP A 167 3.75 -9.11 -8.97
CA TRP A 167 4.48 -7.90 -9.37
C TRP A 167 3.90 -6.63 -8.75
N GLY A 168 4.79 -5.72 -8.35
CA GLY A 168 4.43 -4.34 -8.03
C GLY A 168 3.88 -4.14 -6.61
N PRO A 169 3.53 -2.89 -6.27
CA PRO A 169 3.24 -2.44 -4.90
C PRO A 169 1.99 -3.07 -4.26
N ASN A 170 1.00 -3.45 -5.06
CA ASN A 170 -0.24 -4.09 -4.60
C ASN A 170 -0.18 -5.62 -4.68
N GLY A 171 0.97 -6.19 -5.06
CA GLY A 171 1.11 -7.63 -5.23
C GLY A 171 0.28 -8.18 -6.38
N ALA A 172 0.25 -7.48 -7.53
CA ALA A 172 -0.53 -7.90 -8.70
C ALA A 172 -0.18 -9.32 -9.12
N THR A 173 -1.19 -10.16 -9.29
CA THR A 173 -0.99 -11.58 -9.59
C THR A 173 -1.21 -11.92 -11.07
N ALA A 174 -0.32 -12.74 -11.64
CA ALA A 174 -0.58 -13.46 -12.88
C ALA A 174 -1.13 -14.85 -12.55
N GLY A 175 -2.37 -15.12 -12.94
CA GLY A 175 -3.10 -16.33 -12.55
C GLY A 175 -4.55 -15.98 -12.23
N GLY A 176 -5.15 -16.52 -11.18
CA GLY A 176 -6.56 -16.33 -10.85
C GLY A 176 -7.06 -14.87 -10.74
N GLY A 177 -6.18 -13.91 -10.45
CA GLY A 177 -6.51 -12.48 -10.42
C GLY A 177 -6.42 -11.76 -11.78
N HIS A 178 -5.68 -12.31 -12.75
CA HIS A 178 -5.36 -11.70 -14.07
C HIS A 178 -4.78 -10.28 -14.02
N GLU A 179 -4.34 -9.79 -12.86
CA GLU A 179 -4.01 -8.37 -12.65
C GLU A 179 -2.77 -7.95 -13.43
N VAL A 180 -1.73 -8.80 -13.44
CA VAL A 180 -0.51 -8.54 -14.22
C VAL A 180 -0.83 -8.48 -15.71
N GLN A 181 -1.67 -9.38 -16.21
CA GLN A 181 -2.11 -9.36 -17.61
C GLN A 181 -2.83 -8.06 -17.94
N LEU A 182 -3.76 -7.61 -17.08
CA LEU A 182 -4.50 -6.37 -17.29
C LEU A 182 -3.57 -5.14 -17.36
N ILE A 183 -2.60 -5.05 -16.46
CA ILE A 183 -1.64 -3.93 -16.45
C ILE A 183 -0.78 -3.93 -17.71
N LEU A 184 -0.23 -5.09 -18.07
CA LEU A 184 0.63 -5.19 -19.25
C LEU A 184 -0.15 -4.98 -20.55
N GLN A 185 -1.38 -5.47 -20.66
CA GLN A 185 -2.26 -5.18 -21.80
C GLN A 185 -2.59 -3.69 -21.92
N ALA A 186 -2.89 -3.02 -20.80
CA ALA A 186 -3.15 -1.58 -20.81
C ALA A 186 -1.92 -0.79 -21.26
N LEU A 187 -0.72 -1.21 -20.84
CA LEU A 187 0.54 -0.60 -21.27
C LEU A 187 0.83 -0.85 -22.74
N ASP A 188 0.68 -2.09 -23.20
CA ASP A 188 0.92 -2.46 -24.61
C ASP A 188 -0.06 -1.76 -25.56
N LYS A 189 -1.31 -1.57 -25.12
CA LYS A 189 -2.32 -0.81 -25.87
C LYS A 189 -1.99 0.69 -25.94
N ALA A 190 -1.42 1.25 -24.87
CA ALA A 190 -1.06 2.66 -24.83
C ALA A 190 0.19 2.94 -25.68
N ASP A 191 1.24 2.12 -25.53
CA ASP A 191 2.45 2.16 -26.33
C ASP A 191 3.15 0.77 -26.30
N PRO A 192 3.15 0.01 -27.41
CA PRO A 192 3.84 -1.28 -27.50
C PRO A 192 5.35 -1.18 -27.20
N GLY A 193 5.95 -0.01 -27.38
CA GLY A 193 7.34 0.27 -27.10
C GLY A 193 7.73 0.05 -25.64
N TYR A 194 6.79 0.15 -24.68
CA TYR A 194 7.06 -0.18 -23.28
C TYR A 194 7.39 -1.66 -23.09
N ILE A 195 6.66 -2.56 -23.74
CA ILE A 195 6.90 -4.00 -23.67
C ILE A 195 8.16 -4.36 -24.47
N ASP A 196 8.31 -3.81 -25.67
CA ASP A 196 9.44 -4.11 -26.55
C ASP A 196 10.78 -3.72 -25.93
N SER A 197 10.88 -2.50 -25.39
CA SER A 197 12.11 -2.01 -24.77
C SER A 197 12.43 -2.70 -23.44
N SER A 198 11.40 -3.10 -22.68
CA SER A 198 11.61 -3.72 -21.36
C SER A 198 11.98 -5.19 -21.46
N PHE A 199 11.33 -5.96 -22.35
CA PHE A 199 11.49 -7.41 -22.42
C PHE A 199 12.33 -7.89 -23.61
N GLY A 200 12.61 -7.03 -24.60
CA GLY A 200 13.44 -7.36 -25.77
C GLY A 200 12.94 -8.62 -26.48
N GLY A 201 13.80 -9.64 -26.56
CA GLY A 201 13.45 -10.92 -27.21
C GLY A 201 12.29 -11.69 -26.55
N GLU A 202 11.90 -11.36 -25.32
CA GLU A 202 10.75 -11.98 -24.64
C GLU A 202 9.44 -11.18 -24.81
N ALA A 203 9.44 -10.05 -25.54
CA ALA A 203 8.25 -9.21 -25.71
C ALA A 203 7.05 -9.97 -26.29
N SER A 204 7.26 -10.79 -27.33
CA SER A 204 6.20 -11.62 -27.90
C SER A 204 5.69 -12.69 -26.92
N ALA A 205 6.54 -13.18 -26.01
CA ALA A 205 6.13 -14.12 -24.98
C ALA A 205 5.27 -13.43 -23.91
N ILE A 206 5.63 -12.21 -23.50
CA ILE A 206 4.79 -11.40 -22.61
C ILE A 206 3.41 -11.18 -23.21
N ARG A 207 3.33 -10.76 -24.48
CA ARG A 207 2.04 -10.57 -25.15
C ARG A 207 1.24 -11.87 -25.24
N ARG A 208 1.90 -13.00 -25.47
CA ARG A 208 1.23 -14.29 -25.51
C ARG A 208 0.61 -14.69 -24.16
N MET A 209 1.12 -14.21 -23.02
CA MET A 209 0.47 -14.41 -21.72
C MET A 209 -0.96 -13.84 -21.70
N PHE A 210 -1.23 -12.78 -22.46
CA PHE A 210 -2.54 -12.13 -22.54
C PHE A 210 -3.60 -13.02 -23.17
N GLU A 211 -3.18 -13.98 -23.99
CA GLU A 211 -4.07 -14.84 -24.77
C GLU A 211 -4.31 -16.18 -24.06
N MET A 212 -3.60 -16.46 -22.96
CA MET A 212 -3.73 -17.72 -22.22
C MET A 212 -4.89 -17.65 -21.23
N ARG A 213 -5.69 -18.72 -21.16
CA ARG A 213 -6.80 -18.80 -20.21
C ARG A 213 -6.29 -19.33 -18.87
N ASP A 214 -6.64 -18.66 -17.78
CA ASP A 214 -6.53 -19.31 -16.47
C ASP A 214 -7.57 -20.44 -16.40
N ARG A 215 -7.14 -21.64 -15.99
CA ARG A 215 -8.01 -22.81 -15.71
C ARG A 215 -8.93 -23.27 -16.84
N ASP A 216 -8.47 -23.25 -18.08
CA ASP A 216 -9.03 -24.19 -19.05
C ASP A 216 -8.69 -25.64 -18.64
N GLN A 217 -9.27 -26.63 -19.34
CA GLN A 217 -9.03 -28.06 -19.06
C GLN A 217 -7.53 -28.43 -19.12
N ASP A 218 -6.71 -27.61 -19.77
CA ASP A 218 -5.28 -27.82 -19.97
C ASP A 218 -4.39 -27.00 -19.02
N ARG A 219 -4.97 -26.20 -18.11
CA ARG A 219 -4.25 -25.25 -17.24
C ARG A 219 -3.29 -24.37 -18.05
N SER A 220 -3.78 -23.76 -19.13
CA SER A 220 -2.93 -23.14 -20.14
C SER A 220 -2.06 -22.00 -19.63
N LEU A 221 -2.60 -21.04 -18.89
CA LEU A 221 -1.79 -19.95 -18.32
C LEU A 221 -0.72 -20.47 -17.34
N GLU A 222 -1.10 -21.37 -16.44
CA GLU A 222 -0.17 -21.96 -15.47
C GLU A 222 0.98 -22.68 -16.14
N THR A 223 0.65 -23.58 -17.08
CA THR A 223 1.64 -24.39 -17.79
C THR A 223 2.53 -23.50 -18.65
N TYR A 224 1.96 -22.47 -19.27
CA TYR A 224 2.70 -21.46 -20.03
C TYR A 224 3.72 -20.73 -19.15
N LEU A 225 3.28 -20.15 -18.03
CA LEU A 225 4.15 -19.43 -17.11
C LEU A 225 5.17 -20.34 -16.43
N CYS A 226 4.79 -21.58 -16.12
CA CYS A 226 5.73 -22.58 -15.61
C CYS A 226 6.82 -22.91 -16.64
N SER A 227 6.50 -22.96 -17.94
CA SER A 227 7.51 -23.17 -18.99
C SER A 227 8.55 -22.05 -19.06
N VAL A 228 8.12 -20.81 -18.79
CA VAL A 228 9.01 -19.65 -18.67
C VAL A 228 9.87 -19.79 -17.42
N TRP A 229 9.24 -20.04 -16.28
CA TRP A 229 9.91 -20.20 -14.99
C TRP A 229 10.94 -21.33 -15.03
N ALA A 230 10.60 -22.49 -15.61
CA ALA A 230 11.48 -23.66 -15.68
C ALA A 230 12.79 -23.39 -16.45
N SER A 231 12.82 -22.39 -17.33
CA SER A 231 14.03 -21.93 -18.01
C SER A 231 14.74 -20.81 -17.24
N PRO A 232 15.97 -21.04 -16.72
CA PRO A 232 16.69 -20.01 -15.96
C PRO A 232 16.92 -18.71 -16.74
N GLY A 233 17.23 -18.82 -18.04
CA GLY A 233 17.45 -17.66 -18.91
C GLY A 233 16.20 -16.82 -19.09
N ARG A 234 15.05 -17.44 -19.38
CA ARG A 234 13.78 -16.73 -19.55
C ARG A 234 13.29 -16.14 -18.23
N ARG A 235 13.40 -16.88 -17.13
CA ARG A 235 13.09 -16.42 -15.77
C ARG A 235 13.85 -15.13 -15.42
N ALA A 236 15.16 -15.11 -15.68
CA ALA A 236 16.00 -13.94 -15.45
C ALA A 236 15.65 -12.77 -16.38
N ALA A 237 15.39 -13.05 -17.66
CA ALA A 237 14.97 -12.04 -18.64
C ALA A 237 13.65 -11.37 -18.23
N TRP A 238 12.64 -12.14 -17.80
CA TRP A 238 11.38 -11.60 -17.33
C TRP A 238 11.56 -10.77 -16.06
N LYS A 239 12.36 -11.24 -15.09
CA LYS A 239 12.65 -10.45 -13.87
C LYS A 239 13.36 -9.14 -14.19
N SER A 240 14.28 -9.14 -15.14
CA SER A 240 14.90 -7.90 -15.63
C SER A 240 13.89 -7.01 -16.35
N GLY A 241 13.01 -7.58 -17.19
CA GLY A 241 12.02 -6.83 -17.94
C GLY A 241 10.98 -6.15 -17.06
N PHE A 242 10.45 -6.84 -16.05
CA PHE A 242 9.57 -6.21 -15.05
C PHE A 242 10.26 -5.11 -14.25
N ARG A 243 11.56 -5.28 -13.93
CA ARG A 243 12.35 -4.23 -13.28
C ARG A 243 12.49 -2.99 -14.17
N THR A 244 12.79 -3.18 -15.45
CA THR A 244 12.90 -2.08 -16.43
C THR A 244 11.55 -1.38 -16.63
N LEU A 245 10.49 -2.17 -16.86
CA LEU A 245 9.14 -1.65 -17.06
C LEU A 245 8.66 -0.87 -15.83
N GLY A 246 8.84 -1.43 -14.64
CA GLY A 246 8.46 -0.80 -13.37
C GLY A 246 9.19 0.50 -13.06
N ALA A 247 10.31 0.79 -13.73
CA ALA A 247 11.01 2.06 -13.62
C ALA A 247 10.44 3.17 -14.53
N ILE A 248 9.57 2.82 -15.47
CA ILE A 248 8.95 3.78 -16.40
C ILE A 248 7.81 4.52 -15.67
N PRO A 249 7.78 5.87 -15.66
CA PRO A 249 6.70 6.63 -15.04
C PRO A 249 5.30 6.24 -15.51
N ALA A 250 5.08 6.14 -16.82
CA ALA A 250 3.80 5.75 -17.40
C ALA A 250 3.34 4.33 -16.98
N ALA A 251 4.28 3.40 -16.74
CA ALA A 251 3.96 2.07 -16.23
C ALA A 251 3.39 2.13 -14.81
N ARG A 252 4.01 2.92 -13.94
CA ARG A 252 3.57 3.13 -12.55
C ARG A 252 2.22 3.86 -12.50
N GLU A 253 2.06 4.91 -13.30
CA GLU A 253 0.79 5.64 -13.41
C GLU A 253 -0.35 4.73 -13.91
N THR A 254 -0.08 3.88 -14.88
CA THR A 254 -1.06 2.89 -15.37
C THR A 254 -1.40 1.88 -14.29
N PHE A 255 -0.39 1.37 -13.57
CA PHE A 255 -0.58 0.45 -12.45
C PHE A 255 -1.51 1.08 -11.39
N ASP A 256 -1.18 2.27 -10.90
CA ASP A 256 -1.94 2.98 -9.86
C ASP A 256 -3.38 3.27 -10.28
N ARG A 257 -3.56 3.70 -11.53
CA ARG A 257 -4.87 3.99 -12.10
C ARG A 257 -5.75 2.75 -12.17
N LEU A 258 -5.22 1.62 -12.64
CA LEU A 258 -5.99 0.37 -12.74
C LEU A 258 -6.44 -0.10 -11.35
N TYR A 259 -5.59 0.03 -10.33
CA TYR A 259 -5.96 -0.33 -8.96
C TYR A 259 -7.05 0.55 -8.35
N LYS A 260 -7.33 1.72 -8.92
CA LYS A 260 -8.49 2.57 -8.57
C LYS A 260 -9.79 2.15 -9.25
N SER A 261 -9.76 1.22 -10.19
CA SER A 261 -10.96 0.75 -10.91
C SER A 261 -11.89 -0.09 -10.04
N THR A 262 -13.17 -0.16 -10.43
CA THR A 262 -14.13 -1.09 -9.83
C THR A 262 -13.75 -2.57 -10.00
N SER A 263 -12.90 -2.90 -10.99
CA SER A 263 -12.50 -4.29 -11.25
C SER A 263 -11.38 -4.77 -10.32
N LEU A 264 -10.65 -3.86 -9.68
CA LEU A 264 -9.56 -4.15 -8.75
C LEU A 264 -9.88 -3.58 -7.35
N ASP A 265 -8.88 -3.05 -6.63
CA ASP A 265 -9.04 -2.59 -5.25
C ASP A 265 -10.05 -1.44 -5.11
N GLY A 266 -10.20 -0.59 -6.12
CA GLY A 266 -11.18 0.50 -6.10
C GLY A 266 -12.61 0.02 -5.84
N GLY A 267 -13.02 -1.11 -6.43
CA GLY A 267 -14.34 -1.70 -6.16
C GLY A 267 -14.51 -2.10 -4.69
N LYS A 268 -13.47 -2.68 -4.11
CA LYS A 268 -13.44 -3.10 -2.70
C LYS A 268 -13.45 -1.90 -1.75
N VAL A 269 -12.67 -0.85 -2.04
CA VAL A 269 -12.69 0.41 -1.27
C VAL A 269 -14.08 1.05 -1.32
N ALA A 270 -14.72 1.07 -2.49
CA ALA A 270 -16.08 1.59 -2.63
C ALA A 270 -17.10 0.85 -1.75
N SER A 271 -16.98 -0.48 -1.61
CA SER A 271 -17.84 -1.26 -0.71
C SER A 271 -17.76 -0.81 0.75
N PHE A 272 -16.58 -0.44 1.25
CA PHE A 272 -16.46 0.15 2.59
C PHE A 272 -17.16 1.51 2.70
N TYR A 273 -16.98 2.40 1.72
CA TYR A 273 -17.67 3.69 1.67
C TYR A 273 -19.19 3.53 1.67
N TYR A 274 -19.71 2.59 0.87
CA TYR A 274 -21.14 2.30 0.84
C TYR A 274 -21.64 1.72 2.17
N ALA A 275 -20.85 0.87 2.84
CA ALA A 275 -21.22 0.29 4.13
C ALA A 275 -21.23 1.34 5.25
N TYR A 276 -20.29 2.29 5.23
CA TYR A 276 -20.28 3.45 6.14
C TYR A 276 -21.50 4.34 5.90
N ALA A 277 -21.77 4.71 4.64
CA ALA A 277 -22.91 5.55 4.29
C ALA A 277 -24.25 4.90 4.68
N ALA A 278 -24.39 3.58 4.49
CA ALA A 278 -25.58 2.82 4.90
C ALA A 278 -25.79 2.77 6.43
N ASN A 279 -24.77 3.12 7.22
CA ASN A 279 -24.82 3.26 8.67
C ASN A 279 -24.68 4.73 9.12
N HIS A 280 -24.88 5.69 8.21
CA HIS A 280 -24.79 7.14 8.47
C HIS A 280 -23.43 7.62 9.01
N LEU A 281 -22.35 6.92 8.63
CA LEU A 281 -20.97 7.30 8.96
C LEU A 281 -20.30 7.99 7.75
N VAL A 282 -19.39 8.92 8.06
CA VAL A 282 -18.46 9.52 7.10
C VAL A 282 -17.06 9.02 7.44
N PRO A 283 -16.32 8.39 6.49
CA PRO A 283 -14.97 7.90 6.75
C PRO A 283 -13.98 9.00 7.14
N THR A 284 -13.06 8.69 8.04
CA THR A 284 -11.87 9.49 8.36
C THR A 284 -10.69 9.14 7.45
N GLU A 285 -9.59 9.89 7.53
CA GLU A 285 -8.35 9.52 6.84
C GLU A 285 -7.82 8.14 7.28
N ALA A 286 -7.89 7.84 8.58
CA ALA A 286 -7.52 6.53 9.12
C ALA A 286 -8.45 5.41 8.61
N ASP A 287 -9.76 5.69 8.43
CA ASP A 287 -10.69 4.76 7.79
C ASP A 287 -10.30 4.49 6.33
N TYR A 288 -9.96 5.52 5.56
CA TYR A 288 -9.52 5.35 4.17
C TYR A 288 -8.27 4.46 4.08
N GLY A 289 -7.28 4.69 4.94
CA GLY A 289 -6.09 3.84 5.03
C GLY A 289 -6.44 2.38 5.34
N PHE A 290 -7.33 2.16 6.30
CA PHE A 290 -7.83 0.82 6.66
C PHE A 290 -8.54 0.14 5.49
N PHE A 291 -9.38 0.86 4.74
CA PHE A 291 -10.10 0.32 3.58
C PHE A 291 -9.14 -0.08 2.47
N LYS A 292 -8.16 0.78 2.17
CA LYS A 292 -7.16 0.55 1.12
C LYS A 292 -6.30 -0.67 1.43
N ASP A 293 -5.78 -0.76 2.66
CA ASP A 293 -4.95 -1.89 3.08
C ASP A 293 -5.72 -3.22 3.10
N ARG A 294 -7.00 -3.20 3.52
CA ARG A 294 -7.86 -4.39 3.42
C ARG A 294 -8.23 -4.74 2.00
N ALA A 295 -8.49 -3.77 1.13
CA ALA A 295 -8.79 -4.01 -0.27
C ALA A 295 -7.64 -4.76 -0.97
N ALA A 296 -6.40 -4.34 -0.75
CA ALA A 296 -5.23 -4.98 -1.33
C ALA A 296 -5.02 -6.43 -0.83
N HIS A 297 -5.29 -6.70 0.45
CA HIS A 297 -4.94 -7.98 1.06
C HIS A 297 -6.09 -8.99 1.14
N THR A 298 -7.35 -8.57 1.02
CA THR A 298 -8.51 -9.43 1.29
C THR A 298 -9.63 -9.24 0.29
N SER A 299 -10.47 -10.27 0.16
CA SER A 299 -11.81 -10.10 -0.42
C SER A 299 -12.69 -9.31 0.56
N VAL A 300 -13.59 -8.51 0.00
CA VAL A 300 -14.41 -7.55 0.76
C VAL A 300 -15.87 -7.84 0.45
N ASP A 301 -16.63 -8.22 1.48
CA ASP A 301 -18.07 -8.42 1.41
C ASP A 301 -18.80 -7.22 2.02
N TYR A 302 -19.59 -6.52 1.19
CA TYR A 302 -20.33 -5.33 1.59
C TYR A 302 -21.30 -5.60 2.75
N ASP A 303 -22.04 -6.71 2.72
CA ASP A 303 -23.08 -7.00 3.70
C ASP A 303 -22.46 -7.39 5.04
N GLU A 304 -21.34 -8.13 5.04
CA GLU A 304 -20.60 -8.44 6.27
C GLU A 304 -20.06 -7.18 6.94
N ILE A 305 -19.48 -6.26 6.17
CA ILE A 305 -18.95 -4.99 6.69
C ILE A 305 -20.08 -4.12 7.24
N LYS A 306 -21.14 -3.93 6.44
CA LYS A 306 -22.33 -3.17 6.85
C LYS A 306 -22.92 -3.73 8.15
N LYS A 307 -23.03 -5.05 8.26
CA LYS A 307 -23.52 -5.72 9.47
C LYS A 307 -22.59 -5.49 10.66
N ALA A 308 -21.27 -5.63 10.50
CA ALA A 308 -20.31 -5.42 11.58
C ALA A 308 -20.39 -3.98 12.13
N ILE A 309 -20.51 -2.98 11.26
CA ILE A 309 -20.69 -1.57 11.65
C ILE A 309 -22.03 -1.41 12.39
N GLY A 310 -23.13 -1.88 11.81
CA GLY A 310 -24.45 -1.74 12.42
C GLY A 310 -24.59 -2.44 13.77
N ASP A 311 -23.97 -3.62 13.93
CA ASP A 311 -23.90 -4.34 15.22
C ASP A 311 -23.11 -3.55 16.27
N GLN A 312 -22.05 -2.84 15.87
CA GLN A 312 -21.26 -2.00 16.77
C GLN A 312 -22.07 -0.77 17.21
N LEU A 313 -22.69 -0.06 16.26
CA LEU A 313 -23.48 1.15 16.55
C LEU A 313 -24.74 0.85 17.36
N ARG A 314 -25.39 -0.31 17.17
CA ARG A 314 -26.51 -0.74 18.03
C ARG A 314 -26.10 -0.95 19.49
N ARG A 315 -24.89 -1.47 19.72
CA ARG A 315 -24.36 -1.72 21.07
C ARG A 315 -23.80 -0.46 21.72
N ALA A 316 -23.19 0.41 20.92
CA ALA A 316 -22.59 1.66 21.36
C ALA A 316 -22.83 2.75 20.30
N PRO A 317 -23.96 3.48 20.36
CA PRO A 317 -24.32 4.49 19.36
C PRO A 317 -23.27 5.60 19.18
N ASP A 318 -22.54 5.94 20.25
CA ASP A 318 -21.49 6.98 20.24
C ASP A 318 -20.09 6.43 19.91
N SER A 319 -20.02 5.28 19.23
CA SER A 319 -18.75 4.65 18.85
C SER A 319 -17.88 5.62 18.06
N LYS A 320 -16.62 5.75 18.47
CA LYS A 320 -15.59 6.49 17.73
C LYS A 320 -15.16 5.72 16.48
N PRO A 321 -14.63 6.39 15.44
CA PRO A 321 -14.22 5.73 14.19
C PRO A 321 -13.29 4.52 14.41
N TRP A 322 -12.31 4.64 15.31
CA TRP A 322 -11.41 3.53 15.65
C TRP A 322 -12.13 2.29 16.20
N GLN A 323 -13.24 2.47 16.93
CA GLN A 323 -14.06 1.36 17.46
C GLN A 323 -14.81 0.66 16.33
N VAL A 324 -15.22 1.41 15.31
CA VAL A 324 -15.86 0.85 14.11
C VAL A 324 -14.86 0.01 13.32
N ARG A 325 -13.64 0.51 13.09
CA ARG A 325 -12.56 -0.28 12.46
C ARG A 325 -12.22 -1.54 13.25
N GLN A 326 -12.10 -1.43 14.57
CA GLN A 326 -11.86 -2.59 15.43
C GLN A 326 -13.01 -3.62 15.35
N ALA A 327 -14.27 -3.16 15.28
CA ALA A 327 -15.41 -4.05 15.10
C ALA A 327 -15.35 -4.77 13.75
N ILE A 328 -15.01 -4.09 12.66
CA ILE A 328 -14.80 -4.72 11.35
C ILE A 328 -13.66 -5.75 11.43
N ALA A 329 -12.50 -5.38 11.99
CA ALA A 329 -11.33 -6.27 12.12
C ALA A 329 -11.63 -7.55 12.92
N ARG A 330 -12.50 -7.45 13.93
CA ARG A 330 -12.90 -8.60 14.76
C ARG A 330 -13.95 -9.50 14.13
N ASN A 331 -14.82 -8.97 13.27
CA ASN A 331 -15.99 -9.70 12.76
C ASN A 331 -15.90 -10.08 11.28
N VAL A 332 -15.10 -9.37 10.48
CA VAL A 332 -14.87 -9.64 9.05
C VAL A 332 -13.44 -10.13 8.92
N ARG A 333 -13.21 -11.41 9.19
CA ARG A 333 -11.88 -12.01 9.26
C ARG A 333 -11.65 -12.98 8.10
N PRO A 334 -10.48 -12.94 7.45
CA PRO A 334 -10.14 -13.95 6.45
C PRO A 334 -9.97 -15.32 7.11
N ASN A 335 -10.31 -16.37 6.35
CA ASN A 335 -10.18 -17.75 6.83
C ASN A 335 -8.71 -18.17 7.02
N ASN A 336 -7.83 -17.71 6.13
CA ASN A 336 -6.39 -17.86 6.20
C ASN A 336 -5.72 -16.55 6.65
N GLN A 337 -4.47 -16.60 7.09
CA GLN A 337 -3.67 -15.41 7.46
C GLN A 337 -4.33 -14.48 8.52
N ARG A 338 -5.25 -15.00 9.35
CA ARG A 338 -5.98 -14.21 10.37
C ARG A 338 -5.06 -13.33 11.24
N MET A 339 -3.98 -13.88 11.76
CA MET A 339 -3.04 -13.15 12.63
C MET A 339 -2.26 -12.08 11.87
N ASP A 340 -1.97 -12.31 10.59
CA ASP A 340 -1.35 -11.31 9.72
C ASP A 340 -2.29 -10.11 9.53
N ARG A 341 -3.50 -10.40 9.05
CA ARG A 341 -4.52 -9.40 8.80
C ARG A 341 -4.87 -8.61 10.04
N LEU A 342 -5.01 -9.27 11.20
CA LEU A 342 -5.27 -8.60 12.47
C LEU A 342 -4.12 -7.64 12.86
N GLY A 343 -2.86 -8.05 12.69
CA GLY A 343 -1.71 -7.20 13.05
C GLY A 343 -1.64 -5.93 12.20
N ARG A 344 -2.02 -6.03 10.92
CA ARG A 344 -2.15 -4.89 10.01
C ARG A 344 -3.37 -4.01 10.36
N ASP A 345 -4.50 -4.61 10.68
CA ASP A 345 -5.72 -3.88 11.06
C ASP A 345 -5.49 -3.01 12.32
N VAL A 346 -4.79 -3.55 13.33
CA VAL A 346 -4.49 -2.84 14.59
C VAL A 346 -3.78 -1.51 14.34
N ALA A 347 -2.93 -1.40 13.32
CA ALA A 347 -2.23 -0.15 13.01
C ALA A 347 -3.18 1.04 12.78
N PHE A 348 -4.42 0.77 12.36
CA PHE A 348 -5.42 1.81 12.07
C PHE A 348 -6.31 2.16 13.26
N TYR A 349 -6.22 1.47 14.40
CA TYR A 349 -7.01 1.81 15.59
C TYR A 349 -6.21 1.84 16.89
N ILE A 350 -4.90 1.56 16.84
CA ILE A 350 -4.05 1.62 18.02
C ILE A 350 -3.86 3.05 18.54
N ASP A 351 -3.82 4.05 17.66
CA ASP A 351 -3.61 5.47 17.99
C ASP A 351 -4.53 5.97 19.13
N LEU A 352 -5.79 5.55 19.12
CA LEU A 352 -6.78 5.88 20.14
C LEU A 352 -7.26 4.67 20.95
N GLY A 353 -6.95 3.46 20.50
CA GLY A 353 -7.46 2.19 21.04
C GLY A 353 -6.46 1.37 21.84
N GLU A 354 -5.19 1.79 21.99
CA GLU A 354 -4.10 1.01 22.62
C GLU A 354 -4.51 0.36 23.95
N ARG A 355 -5.15 1.12 24.84
CA ARG A 355 -5.57 0.65 26.17
C ARG A 355 -6.69 -0.38 26.16
N LEU A 356 -7.36 -0.55 25.02
CA LEU A 356 -8.54 -1.40 24.84
C LEU A 356 -8.26 -2.57 23.87
N LEU A 357 -7.00 -2.75 23.48
CA LEU A 357 -6.57 -3.93 22.74
C LEU A 357 -6.57 -5.16 23.63
N ASN A 358 -7.06 -6.28 23.10
CA ASN A 358 -6.94 -7.57 23.76
C ASN A 358 -5.56 -8.20 23.49
N ALA A 359 -5.25 -9.32 24.16
CA ALA A 359 -3.95 -9.98 24.03
C ALA A 359 -3.66 -10.49 22.60
N GLU A 360 -4.69 -10.92 21.85
CA GLU A 360 -4.56 -11.36 20.47
C GLU A 360 -4.13 -10.20 19.56
N GLU A 361 -4.79 -9.04 19.69
CA GLU A 361 -4.50 -7.82 18.94
C GLU A 361 -3.08 -7.31 19.22
N ILE A 362 -2.69 -7.24 20.51
CA ILE A 362 -1.34 -6.82 20.91
C ILE A 362 -0.29 -7.77 20.32
N SER A 363 -0.52 -9.08 20.42
CA SER A 363 0.41 -10.08 19.88
C SER A 363 0.52 -10.00 18.37
N ALA A 364 -0.61 -9.85 17.66
CA ALA A 364 -0.65 -9.73 16.21
C ALA A 364 0.11 -8.48 15.73
N TRP A 365 -0.16 -7.34 16.35
CA TRP A 365 0.46 -6.06 16.01
C TRP A 365 1.97 -6.05 16.26
N LYS A 366 2.43 -6.61 17.39
CA LYS A 366 3.85 -6.79 17.68
C LYS A 366 4.54 -7.69 16.66
N ALA A 367 3.90 -8.80 16.29
CA ALA A 367 4.42 -9.72 15.28
C ALA A 367 4.50 -9.09 13.88
N ARG A 368 3.71 -8.04 13.61
CA ARG A 368 3.67 -7.35 12.31
C ARG A 368 4.39 -6.01 12.30
N GLY A 369 5.28 -5.76 13.26
CA GLY A 369 6.23 -4.65 13.17
C GLY A 369 5.78 -3.33 13.78
N THR A 370 4.70 -3.33 14.57
CA THR A 370 4.31 -2.20 15.44
C THR A 370 4.07 -0.85 14.71
N VAL A 371 3.49 -0.89 13.51
CA VAL A 371 3.18 0.30 12.70
C VAL A 371 1.94 1.03 13.24
N TRP A 372 1.90 2.35 13.09
CA TRP A 372 0.78 3.23 13.48
C TRP A 372 0.31 4.00 12.25
N ALA A 373 -1.00 4.14 12.04
CA ALA A 373 -1.54 4.91 10.92
C ALA A 373 -1.14 6.39 11.00
N SER A 374 -1.09 6.96 12.21
CA SER A 374 -0.59 8.33 12.43
C SER A 374 0.90 8.52 12.08
N SER A 375 1.69 7.44 11.97
CA SER A 375 3.07 7.54 11.47
C SER A 375 3.12 7.98 10.01
N ALA A 376 2.06 7.72 9.23
CA ALA A 376 1.88 8.28 7.89
C ALA A 376 0.87 9.44 7.89
N GLY A 377 0.68 10.10 9.04
CA GLY A 377 -0.19 11.27 9.15
C GLY A 377 -1.68 10.97 8.97
N LEU A 378 -2.13 9.72 8.98
CA LEU A 378 -3.54 9.38 8.83
C LEU A 378 -4.27 9.62 10.16
N LEU A 379 -5.26 10.51 10.16
CA LEU A 379 -5.91 10.99 11.38
C LEU A 379 -7.37 10.54 11.50
N ASP A 380 -7.85 10.43 12.74
CA ASP A 380 -9.26 10.13 13.05
C ASP A 380 -10.14 11.39 13.10
N GLU A 381 -9.53 12.55 13.28
CA GLU A 381 -10.22 13.83 13.39
C GLU A 381 -10.49 14.47 12.02
N GLN A 382 -9.79 14.03 10.97
CA GLN A 382 -9.94 14.52 9.61
C GLN A 382 -10.82 13.58 8.78
N GLN A 383 -11.83 14.15 8.12
CA GLN A 383 -12.69 13.39 7.20
C GLN A 383 -11.93 13.09 5.91
N ALA A 384 -12.05 11.85 5.43
CA ALA A 384 -11.58 11.50 4.11
C ALA A 384 -12.53 12.10 3.05
N PRO A 385 -12.00 12.49 1.87
CA PRO A 385 -12.84 12.89 0.76
C PRO A 385 -13.75 11.71 0.32
N GLY A 386 -14.85 12.04 -0.35
CA GLY A 386 -15.69 11.04 -0.99
C GLY A 386 -14.89 10.22 -2.00
N PHE A 387 -15.19 8.93 -2.09
CA PHE A 387 -14.50 8.01 -3.00
C PHE A 387 -15.44 7.56 -4.12
N LYS A 388 -14.95 7.65 -5.35
CA LYS A 388 -15.59 7.09 -6.53
C LYS A 388 -14.57 6.23 -7.27
N PRO A 389 -14.80 4.91 -7.42
CA PRO A 389 -13.89 4.07 -8.17
C PRO A 389 -13.91 4.44 -9.65
N GLU A 390 -12.79 4.20 -10.33
CA GLU A 390 -12.71 4.34 -11.78
C GLU A 390 -13.52 3.25 -12.49
N ALA A 391 -13.79 3.46 -13.78
CA ALA A 391 -14.55 2.54 -14.61
C ALA A 391 -13.97 1.12 -14.61
N PRO A 392 -14.81 0.08 -14.74
CA PRO A 392 -14.34 -1.29 -14.82
C PRO A 392 -13.40 -1.50 -16.02
N ILE A 393 -12.43 -2.36 -15.81
CA ILE A 393 -11.50 -2.82 -16.85
C ILE A 393 -12.15 -3.99 -17.58
N ASP A 394 -12.11 -3.98 -18.91
CA ASP A 394 -12.51 -5.13 -19.72
C ASP A 394 -11.48 -6.25 -19.56
N THR A 395 -11.93 -7.39 -19.01
CA THR A 395 -11.11 -8.58 -18.78
C THR A 395 -11.35 -9.66 -19.84
N SER A 396 -12.12 -9.36 -20.89
CA SER A 396 -12.48 -10.36 -21.90
C SER A 396 -11.29 -10.73 -22.80
N LEU A 397 -11.18 -12.01 -23.10
CA LEU A 397 -10.17 -12.55 -24.00
C LEU A 397 -10.78 -12.72 -25.39
N ALA A 398 -10.49 -11.80 -26.30
CA ALA A 398 -11.05 -11.83 -27.66
C ALA A 398 -10.59 -13.07 -28.45
N ASN A 399 -9.34 -13.50 -28.31
CA ASN A 399 -8.75 -14.62 -29.05
C ASN A 399 -7.83 -15.46 -28.14
N PRO A 400 -8.36 -16.50 -27.47
CA PRO A 400 -7.53 -17.33 -26.61
C PRO A 400 -6.58 -18.22 -27.43
N SER A 401 -5.31 -18.25 -27.02
CA SER A 401 -4.27 -19.09 -27.62
C SER A 401 -4.17 -20.44 -26.90
N SER A 402 -3.73 -21.46 -27.63
CA SER A 402 -3.40 -22.78 -27.08
C SER A 402 -1.92 -22.90 -26.74
N LEU A 403 -1.60 -23.80 -25.81
CA LEU A 403 -0.22 -24.21 -25.53
C LEU A 403 0.41 -24.92 -26.72
N THR A 404 1.67 -24.61 -27.02
CA THR A 404 2.48 -25.39 -27.96
C THR A 404 2.92 -26.72 -27.32
N PHE A 405 3.32 -27.68 -28.15
CA PHE A 405 3.86 -28.96 -27.65
C PHE A 405 5.10 -28.78 -26.76
N ALA A 406 5.98 -27.84 -27.10
CA ALA A 406 7.18 -27.55 -26.31
C ALA A 406 6.81 -27.03 -24.91
N GLU A 407 5.82 -26.15 -24.81
CA GLU A 407 5.39 -25.56 -23.53
C GLU A 407 4.73 -26.58 -22.61
N ARG A 408 3.87 -27.44 -23.17
CA ARG A 408 3.26 -28.56 -22.42
C ARG A 408 4.31 -29.46 -21.77
N ARG A 409 5.47 -29.61 -22.40
CA ARG A 409 6.55 -30.50 -21.91
C ARG A 409 7.63 -29.79 -21.09
N ALA A 410 7.68 -28.47 -21.13
CA ALA A 410 8.74 -27.68 -20.49
C ALA A 410 8.52 -27.51 -18.98
N CYS A 411 7.27 -27.52 -18.52
CA CYS A 411 6.99 -27.46 -17.09
C CYS A 411 7.21 -28.82 -16.42
N PRO A 412 8.02 -28.91 -15.34
CA PRO A 412 8.15 -30.15 -14.59
C PRO A 412 6.80 -30.56 -13.98
N GLN A 413 6.43 -31.83 -14.14
CA GLN A 413 5.15 -32.34 -13.63
C GLN A 413 4.98 -32.11 -12.12
N ALA A 414 6.06 -32.20 -11.33
CA ALA A 414 6.04 -31.92 -9.90
C ALA A 414 5.61 -30.48 -9.54
N VAL A 415 5.76 -29.52 -10.46
CA VAL A 415 5.31 -28.14 -10.28
C VAL A 415 3.82 -28.01 -10.56
N LEU A 416 3.34 -28.69 -11.61
CA LEU A 416 1.90 -28.76 -11.93
C LEU A 416 1.13 -29.55 -10.86
N ASP A 417 1.75 -30.56 -10.26
CA ASP A 417 1.16 -31.40 -9.22
C ASP A 417 1.32 -30.82 -7.81
N THR A 418 1.58 -29.51 -7.69
CA THR A 418 1.67 -28.81 -6.39
C THR A 418 0.47 -29.15 -5.52
N ARG A 419 0.71 -29.95 -4.47
CA ARG A 419 -0.33 -30.42 -3.57
C ARG A 419 -0.92 -29.21 -2.86
N GLN A 420 -2.23 -29.04 -2.91
CA GLN A 420 -2.90 -28.19 -1.94
C GLN A 420 -2.60 -28.76 -0.55
N PRO A 421 -2.17 -27.95 0.42
CA PRO A 421 -2.04 -28.42 1.79
C PRO A 421 -3.42 -28.94 2.24
N GLY A 422 -3.43 -30.17 2.75
CA GLY A 422 -4.61 -30.75 3.39
C GLY A 422 -4.96 -30.06 4.69
#